data_AF-A0A949DU61-F1
#
_entry.id   AF-A0A949DU61-F1
#
_cell.length_a   1.000
_cell.length_b   1.000
_cell.length_c   1.000
_cell.angle_alpha   90.00
_cell.angle_beta   90.00
_cell.angle_gamma   90.00
#
_symmetry.space_group_name_H-M   'P 1'
#
loop_
_entity.id
_entity.type
_entity.pdbx_description
1 polymer ?
#
loop_
_entity_poly.entity_id
_entity_poly.type
_entity_poly.pdbx_seq_one_letter_code
_entity_poly.pdbx_strand_id
1 'polypeptide(L)' 'MVEYEKSGLTTAPLCCGKISVGVALCPDQADEASALISLADKTLYLAKEAGRDRVVFSG' A
#
# COMPACT_ATOMS: atom_id res chain seq x y z
N MET A 1 16.46 6.22 6.64
CA MET A 1 16.29 6.02 5.20
C MET A 1 16.07 4.53 5.00
N VAL A 2 14.81 4.09 5.07
CA VAL A 2 14.48 2.66 4.94
C VAL A 2 14.35 2.39 3.45
N GLU A 3 15.25 1.60 2.91
CA GLU A 3 15.14 1.03 1.57
C GLU A 3 13.90 0.13 1.54
N TYR A 4 12.88 0.54 0.80
CA TYR A 4 11.80 -0.37 0.44
C TYR A 4 12.34 -1.29 -0.66
N GLU A 5 12.68 -2.53 -0.29
CA GLU A 5 12.85 -3.60 -1.26
C GLU A 5 11.55 -3.70 -2.06
N LYS A 6 11.63 -3.26 -3.31
CA LYS A 6 10.61 -3.46 -4.33
C LYS A 6 10.53 -4.95 -4.59
N SER A 7 9.84 -5.67 -3.71
CA SER A 7 9.51 -7.08 -3.88
C SER A 7 8.54 -7.14 -5.04
N GLY A 8 9.12 -7.24 -6.24
CA GLY A 8 8.41 -7.60 -7.44
C GLY A 8 7.58 -8.82 -7.09
N LEU A 9 6.26 -8.68 -7.22
CA LEU A 9 5.35 -9.80 -7.04
C LEU A 9 5.75 -10.88 -8.04
N THR A 10 6.54 -11.82 -7.55
CA THR A 10 6.87 -13.06 -8.23
C THR A 10 5.57 -13.84 -8.37
N THR A 11 5.22 -14.13 -9.62
CA THR A 11 3.93 -14.64 -10.06
C THR A 11 3.74 -16.09 -9.60
N ALA A 12 3.06 -16.29 -8.47
CA ALA A 12 2.45 -17.58 -8.14
C ALA A 12 1.12 -17.72 -8.90
N PRO A 13 0.78 -18.91 -9.45
CA PRO A 13 -0.42 -19.09 -10.26
C PRO A 13 -1.65 -19.23 -9.35
N LEU A 14 -2.09 -18.11 -8.79
CA LEU A 14 -3.38 -17.98 -8.14
C LEU A 14 -4.36 -17.45 -9.19
N CYS A 15 -5.38 -18.25 -9.51
CA CYS A 15 -6.59 -17.86 -10.24
C CYS A 15 -6.89 -16.34 -10.25
N CYS A 16 -6.42 -15.64 -11.29
CA CYS A 16 -6.59 -14.20 -11.63
C CYS A 16 -6.82 -13.14 -10.52
N GLY A 17 -6.32 -13.36 -9.31
CA GLY A 17 -6.49 -12.42 -8.20
C GLY A 17 -5.57 -11.21 -8.33
N LYS A 18 -6.13 -10.04 -8.63
CA LYS A 18 -5.41 -8.75 -8.55
C LYS A 18 -5.41 -8.25 -7.11
N ILE A 19 -4.26 -7.78 -6.62
CA ILE A 19 -4.15 -7.15 -5.30
C ILE A 19 -4.00 -5.63 -5.44
N SER A 20 -4.48 -4.87 -4.46
CA SER A 20 -4.24 -3.42 -4.37
C SER A 20 -3.56 -3.16 -3.04
N VAL A 21 -2.67 -2.18 -2.97
CA VAL A 21 -1.85 -1.92 -1.78
C VAL A 21 -1.84 -0.43 -1.46
N GLY A 22 -2.02 -0.09 -0.18
CA GLY A 22 -1.83 1.25 0.36
C GLY A 22 -0.60 1.32 1.24
N VAL A 23 0.19 2.38 1.11
CA VAL A 23 1.45 2.56 1.85
C VAL A 23 1.44 3.89 2.59
N ALA A 24 1.85 3.86 3.86
CA ALA A 24 2.03 5.02 4.73
C ALA A 24 3.40 4.98 5.42
N LEU A 25 4.00 6.15 5.66
CA LEU A 25 5.38 6.30 6.13
C LEU A 25 5.46 7.02 7.49
N CYS A 26 6.20 6.43 8.42
CA CYS A 26 6.50 7.00 9.73
C CYS A 26 7.97 7.48 9.75
N PRO A 27 8.27 8.66 10.32
CA PRO A 27 7.38 9.59 11.02
C PRO A 27 6.70 10.62 10.10
N ASP A 28 7.01 10.63 8.80
CA ASP A 28 6.62 11.72 7.89
C ASP A 28 5.11 11.98 7.85
N GLN A 29 4.28 10.94 7.97
CA GLN A 29 2.83 11.03 7.81
C GLN A 29 2.03 10.74 9.07
N ALA A 30 2.61 9.93 9.96
CA ALA A 30 2.09 9.63 11.28
C ALA A 30 3.22 9.04 12.13
N ASP A 31 3.24 9.41 13.40
CA ASP A 31 4.12 8.87 14.45
C ASP A 31 3.39 7.88 15.37
N GLU A 32 2.06 7.89 15.37
CA GLU A 32 1.24 6.88 16.05
C GLU A 32 0.87 5.72 15.13
N ALA A 33 1.03 4.48 15.63
CA ALA A 33 0.74 3.25 14.87
C ALA A 33 -0.71 3.18 14.35
N SER A 34 -1.69 3.63 15.14
CA SER A 34 -3.10 3.70 14.77
C SER A 34 -3.33 4.64 13.59
N ALA A 35 -2.69 5.81 13.59
CA ALA A 35 -2.76 6.80 12.53
C ALA A 35 -2.07 6.29 11.25
N LEU A 36 -0.92 5.61 11.38
CA LEU A 36 -0.20 5.02 10.25
C LEU A 36 -1.02 3.92 9.54
N ILE A 37 -1.65 3.02 10.31
CA ILE A 37 -2.54 1.99 9.77
C ILE A 37 -3.76 2.61 9.10
N SER A 38 -4.37 3.61 9.74
CA SER A 38 -5.53 4.32 9.18
C SER A 38 -5.19 5.01 7.85
N LEU A 39 -3.97 5.52 7.71
CA LEU A 39 -3.51 6.16 6.48
C LEU A 39 -3.21 5.14 5.37
N ALA A 40 -2.59 4.01 5.73
CA ALA A 40 -2.37 2.89 4.82
C ALA A 40 -3.70 2.29 4.31
N ASP A 41 -4.72 2.21 5.16
CA ASP A 41 -6.05 1.73 4.76
C ASP A 41 -6.77 2.73 3.84
N LYS A 42 -6.66 4.02 4.11
CA LYS A 42 -7.20 5.06 3.21
C LYS A 42 -6.55 5.00 1.82
N THR A 43 -5.24 4.87 1.76
CA THR A 43 -4.51 4.76 0.48
C THR A 43 -4.84 3.48 -0.26
N LEU A 44 -5.05 2.37 0.45
CA LEU A 44 -5.57 1.13 -0.10
C LEU A 44 -6.96 1.32 -0.73
N TYR A 45 -7.84 2.07 -0.06
CA TYR A 45 -9.18 2.36 -0.56
C TYR A 45 -9.12 3.18 -1.86
N LEU A 46 -8.27 4.20 -1.91
CA LEU A 46 -8.01 4.98 -3.13
C LEU A 46 -7.49 4.10 -4.28
N ALA A 47 -6.61 3.13 -3.98
CA ALA A 47 -6.14 2.17 -4.98
C ALA A 47 -7.28 1.33 -5.55
N LYS A 48 -8.26 0.95 -4.70
CA LYS A 48 -9.46 0.20 -5.14
C LYS A 48 -10.39 1.06 -5.99
N GLU A 49 -10.64 2.31 -5.60
CA GLU A 49 -11.51 3.23 -6.35
C GLU A 49 -10.93 3.63 -7.70
N ALA A 50 -9.61 3.79 -7.78
CA ALA A 50 -8.93 4.16 -9.02
C ALA A 50 -8.87 3.02 -10.07
N GLY A 51 -9.47 1.86 -9.80
CA GLY A 51 -9.57 0.73 -10.73
C GLY A 51 -8.79 -0.52 -10.30
N ARG A 52 -8.32 -0.58 -9.04
CA ARG A 52 -7.58 -1.71 -8.43
C ARG A 52 -6.22 -1.95 -9.11
N ASP A 53 -5.57 -3.05 -8.71
CA ASP A 53 -4.32 -3.57 -9.28
C ASP A 53 -3.16 -2.57 -9.27
N ARG A 54 -3.08 -1.79 -8.19
CA ARG A 54 -2.11 -0.70 -8.07
C ARG A 54 -1.71 -0.45 -6.63
N VAL A 55 -0.60 0.26 -6.51
CA VAL A 55 -0.05 0.75 -5.25
C VAL A 55 -0.31 2.25 -5.18
N VAL A 56 -0.91 2.72 -4.09
CA VAL A 56 -1.09 4.16 -3.81
C VAL A 56 -0.31 4.52 -2.56
N PHE A 57 0.46 5.59 -2.67
CA PHE A 57 1.21 6.20 -1.59
C PHE A 57 0.54 7.51 -1.24
N SER A 58 0.22 7.71 0.04
CA SER A 58 0.02 9.07 0.55
C SER A 58 1.41 9.67 0.64
N GLY A 59 1.63 10.88 0.15
CA GLY A 59 2.93 11.58 0.19
C GLY A 59 2.68 13.05 0.02
#